data_AF-A0A139PNS2-F1
#
_entry.id   AF-A0A139PNS2-F1
#
_cell.length_a   1.000
_cell.length_b   1.000
_cell.length_c   1.000
_cell.angle_alpha   90.00
_cell.angle_beta   90.00
_cell.angle_gamma   90.00
#
_symmetry.space_group_name_H-M   'P 1'
#
loop_
_entity.id
_entity.type
_entity.pdbx_description
1 polymer ?
#
loop_
_entity_poly.entity_id
_entity_poly.type
_entity_poly.pdbx_seq_one_letter_code
_entity_poly.pdbx_strand_id
1 'polypeptide(L)' 'MAFANEDIDSISLNVFEANQRAQNLYQKEGFEIVQMIEAPERKYIMKKGR' A
#
# COMPACT_ATOMS: atom_id res chain seq x y z
N MET A 1 -11.87 -11.13 -3.36
CA MET A 1 -11.41 -11.04 -1.96
C MET A 1 -9.89 -11.02 -1.98
N ALA A 2 -9.25 -10.01 -1.42
CA ALA A 2 -7.79 -9.86 -1.48
C ALA A 2 -7.03 -10.85 -0.57
N PHE A 3 -7.74 -11.43 0.41
CA PHE A 3 -7.20 -12.38 1.37
C PHE A 3 -7.74 -13.78 1.03
N ALA A 4 -6.98 -14.54 0.24
CA ALA A 4 -7.30 -15.93 -0.08
C ALA A 4 -6.83 -16.91 1.01
N ASN A 5 -5.83 -16.50 1.80
CA ASN A 5 -5.34 -17.27 2.93
C ASN A 5 -5.96 -16.72 4.22
N GLU A 6 -6.53 -17.59 5.05
CA GLU A 6 -7.19 -17.20 6.28
C GLU A 6 -6.24 -16.73 7.38
N ASP A 7 -4.94 -17.03 7.24
CA ASP A 7 -3.91 -16.66 8.21
C ASP A 7 -3.27 -15.28 7.92
N ILE A 8 -3.74 -14.55 6.88
CA ILE A 8 -3.20 -13.23 6.53
C ILE A 8 -4.11 -12.13 7.09
N ASP A 9 -3.64 -11.49 8.14
CA ASP A 9 -4.34 -10.36 8.78
C ASP A 9 -4.14 -9.02 8.03
N SER A 10 -3.07 -8.90 7.25
CA SER A 10 -2.80 -7.69 6.48
C SER A 10 -1.81 -7.90 5.34
N ILE A 11 -1.90 -7.06 4.32
CA ILE A 11 -0.96 -6.98 3.19
C ILE A 11 -0.37 -5.58 3.17
N SER A 12 0.95 -5.48 2.98
CA SER A 12 1.65 -4.21 2.79
C SER A 12 2.40 -4.18 1.45
N LEU A 13 2.51 -2.99 0.86
CA LEU A 13 3.21 -2.77 -0.40
C LEU A 13 3.90 -1.39 -0.42
N ASN A 14 4.88 -1.22 -1.30
CA ASN A 14 5.58 0.04 -1.51
C ASN A 14 5.14 0.68 -2.82
N VAL A 15 4.77 1.96 -2.78
CA VAL A 15 4.38 2.75 -3.96
C VAL A 15 5.25 3.98 -4.06
N PHE A 16 5.84 4.25 -5.22
CA PHE A 16 6.54 5.51 -5.43
C PHE A 16 5.58 6.71 -5.33
N GLU A 17 6.04 7.77 -4.68
CA GLU A 17 5.27 9.02 -4.56
C GLU A 17 4.99 9.65 -5.93
N ALA A 18 5.91 9.48 -6.89
CA ALA A 18 5.71 9.91 -8.27
C ALA A 18 4.61 9.11 -9.02
N ASN A 19 4.25 7.91 -8.56
CA ASN A 19 3.23 7.07 -9.22
C ASN A 19 1.84 7.32 -8.62
N GLN A 20 1.26 8.48 -8.94
CA GLN A 20 -0.08 8.87 -8.46
C GLN A 20 -1.17 7.88 -8.91
N ARG A 21 -1.01 7.23 -10.07
CA ARG A 21 -1.98 6.23 -10.56
C ARG A 21 -2.03 5.00 -9.65
N ALA A 22 -0.87 4.49 -9.25
CA ALA A 22 -0.79 3.36 -8.31
C ALA A 22 -1.34 3.74 -6.93
N GLN A 23 -1.00 4.93 -6.41
CA GLN A 23 -1.55 5.39 -5.13
C GLN A 23 -3.08 5.44 -5.14
N ASN A 24 -3.66 6.06 -6.18
CA ASN A 24 -5.11 6.17 -6.31
C ASN A 24 -5.78 4.79 -6.45
N LEU A 25 -5.13 3.85 -7.15
CA LEU A 25 -5.63 2.48 -7.27
C LEU A 25 -5.66 1.79 -5.90
N TYR A 26 -4.54 1.81 -5.17
CA TYR A 26 -4.47 1.11 -3.88
C TYR A 26 -5.32 1.77 -2.79
N GLN A 27 -5.45 3.10 -2.81
CA GLN A 27 -6.41 3.80 -1.93
C GLN A 27 -7.86 3.39 -2.22
N LYS A 28 -8.25 3.28 -3.51
CA LYS A 28 -9.59 2.78 -3.89
C LYS A 28 -9.82 1.33 -3.45
N GLU A 29 -8.77 0.52 -3.48
CA GLU A 29 -8.79 -0.84 -2.97
C GLU A 29 -8.77 -0.92 -1.44
N GLY A 30 -8.71 0.20 -0.71
CA GLY A 30 -8.75 0.27 0.75
C GLY A 30 -7.39 0.10 1.44
N PHE A 31 -6.29 0.35 0.73
CA PHE A 31 -4.98 0.48 1.35
C PHE A 31 -4.77 1.89 1.89
N GLU A 32 -4.21 1.99 3.08
CA GLU A 32 -3.88 3.24 3.75
C GLU A 32 -2.36 3.47 3.74
N ILE A 33 -1.92 4.74 3.64
CA ILE A 33 -0.50 5.08 3.78
C ILE A 33 -0.14 5.03 5.26
N VAL A 34 0.75 4.11 5.63
CA VAL A 34 1.20 3.94 7.03
C VAL A 34 2.60 4.50 7.26
N GLN A 35 3.39 4.70 6.21
CA GLN A 35 4.73 5.26 6.30
C GLN A 35 5.17 5.91 4.98
N MET A 36 6.06 6.89 5.06
CA MET A 36 6.80 7.44 3.92
C MET A 36 8.30 7.19 4.12
N ILE A 37 8.99 6.79 3.06
CA ILE A 37 10.45 6.67 2.99
C ILE A 37 10.94 7.77 2.05
N GLU A 38 11.82 8.66 2.52
CA GLU A 38 12.24 9.84 1.75
C GLU A 38 13.39 9.58 0.75
N ALA A 39 14.32 8.70 1.08
CA ALA A 39 15.54 8.46 0.31
C ALA A 39 15.76 6.96 0.02
N PRO A 40 16.40 6.60 -1.11
CA PRO A 40 16.90 7.49 -2.18
C PRO A 40 15.81 8.05 -3.09
N GLU A 41 14.60 7.47 -3.07
CA GLU A 41 13.45 7.92 -3.84
C GLU A 41 12.19 7.79 -2.98
N ARG A 42 11.31 8.80 -3.02
CA ARG A 42 10.14 8.88 -2.15
C ARG A 42 9.17 7.73 -2.41
N LYS A 43 8.86 6.98 -1.37
CA LYS A 43 7.91 5.85 -1.41
C LYS A 43 6.95 5.91 -0.23
N TYR A 44 5.73 5.49 -0.48
CA TYR A 44 4.72 5.19 0.53
C TYR A 44 4.69 3.71 0.81
N ILE A 45 4.76 3.33 2.08
CA ILE A 45 4.33 2.01 2.50
C ILE A 45 2.82 2.09 2.72
N MET A 46 2.08 1.30 1.96
CA MET A 46 0.64 1.20 2.06
C MET A 46 0.24 -0.14 2.66
N LYS A 47 -0.76 -0.17 3.54
CA LYS A 47 -1.22 -1.37 4.22
C LYS A 47 -2.74 -1.50 4.10
N LYS A 48 -3.22 -2.73 3.87
CA LYS A 48 -4.64 -3.08 3.95
C LYS A 48 -4.80 -4.21 4.95
N GLY A 49 -5.66 -3.99 5.95
CA GLY A 49 -6.12 -5.02 6.86
C GLY A 49 -7.24 -5.86 6.24
N ARG A 50 -7.56 -6.96 6.90
CA ARG A 50 -8.70 -7.81 6.55
C ARG A 50 -10.03 -7.10 6.72
#